data_AF-A0A6L6PUA1-F1
#
_entry.id   AF-A0A6L6PUA1-F1
#
_cell.length_a   1.000
_cell.length_b   1.000
_cell.length_c   1.000
_cell.angle_alpha   90.00
_cell.angle_beta   90.00
_cell.angle_gamma   90.00
#
_symmetry.space_group_name_H-M   'P 1'
#
loop_
_entity.id
_entity.type
_entity.pdbx_description
1 polymer ?
#
loop_
_entity_poly.entity_id
_entity_poly.type
_entity_poly.pdbx_seq_one_letter_code
_entity_poly.pdbx_strand_id
1 'polypeptide(L)' 'MTTQPTPADADPRPEPPVPPQEGDCCHSGCAYCVEDLYTEALYKYREELAAWLARHPDAAP' A
#
# COMPACT_ATOMS: atom_id res chain seq x y z
N MET A 1 -1.09 -32.72 -8.50
CA MET A 1 -2.01 -31.62 -8.85
C MET A 1 -1.23 -30.34 -8.66
N THR A 2 -0.68 -29.80 -9.75
CA THR A 2 0.21 -28.63 -9.72
C THR A 2 -0.55 -27.48 -10.36
N THR A 3 -1.20 -26.68 -9.52
CA THR A 3 -1.87 -25.45 -9.96
C THR A 3 -0.79 -24.40 -10.23
N GLN A 4 -0.59 -24.07 -11.50
CA GLN A 4 0.23 -22.91 -11.89
C GLN A 4 -0.48 -21.63 -11.42
N PRO A 5 0.23 -20.68 -10.79
CA PRO A 5 -0.36 -19.38 -10.46
C PRO A 5 -0.68 -18.66 -11.77
N THR A 6 -1.95 -18.28 -11.93
CA THR A 6 -2.41 -17.46 -13.05
C THR A 6 -1.84 -16.04 -12.84
N PRO A 7 -1.38 -15.33 -13.88
CA PRO A 7 -0.75 -14.01 -13.75
C PRO A 7 -1.63 -12.94 -13.06
N ALA A 8 -2.95 -13.13 -13.02
CA ALA A 8 -3.86 -12.28 -12.25
C ALA A 8 -3.71 -12.43 -10.72
N ASP A 9 -3.12 -13.53 -10.24
CA ASP A 9 -2.81 -13.80 -8.83
C ASP A 9 -1.39 -13.32 -8.46
N ALA A 10 -0.52 -13.14 -9.46
CA ALA A 10 0.89 -12.75 -9.25
C ALA A 10 1.08 -11.25 -8.98
N ASP A 11 0.13 -10.41 -9.38
CA ASP A 11 0.17 -8.96 -9.21
C ASP A 11 -1.15 -8.42 -8.67
N PRO A 12 -1.45 -8.66 -7.38
CA PRO A 12 -2.58 -8.01 -6.73
C PRO A 12 -2.36 -6.49 -6.72
N ARG A 13 -3.46 -5.75 -6.85
CA ARG A 13 -3.43 -4.30 -6.70
C ARG A 13 -2.89 -3.97 -5.31
N PRO A 14 -1.89 -3.08 -5.17
CA PRO A 14 -1.46 -2.64 -3.85
C PRO A 14 -2.66 -2.01 -3.14
N GLU A 15 -2.72 -2.19 -1.82
CA GLU A 15 -3.82 -1.72 -1.00
C GLU A 15 -3.37 -0.48 -0.20
N PRO A 16 -4.19 0.57 -0.11
CA PRO A 16 -3.78 1.79 0.56
C PRO A 16 -3.52 1.54 2.04
N PRO A 17 -2.48 2.16 2.63
CA PRO A 17 -2.27 2.06 4.06
C PRO A 17 -3.47 2.64 4.81
N VAL A 18 -3.79 2.05 5.96
CA VAL A 18 -4.88 2.53 6.81
C VAL A 18 -4.42 3.80 7.54
N PRO A 19 -5.21 4.90 7.50
CA PRO A 19 -4.84 6.13 8.19
C PRO A 19 -4.77 5.89 9.71
N PRO A 20 -3.73 6.39 10.38
CA PRO A 20 -3.65 6.29 11.83
C PRO A 20 -4.82 7.02 12.47
N GLN A 21 -5.32 6.47 13.57
CA GLN A 21 -6.33 7.14 14.37
C GLN A 21 -5.69 8.27 15.18
N GLU A 22 -6.49 9.26 15.53
CA GLU A 22 -6.08 10.45 16.30
C GLU A 22 -5.55 10.11 17.72
N GLY A 23 -5.82 8.90 18.22
CA GLY A 23 -5.23 8.35 19.46
C GLY A 23 -4.01 7.45 19.26
N ASP A 24 -3.66 7.10 18.02
CA ASP A 24 -2.51 6.24 17.68
C ASP A 24 -1.20 7.04 17.69
N CYS A 25 -1.30 8.34 17.41
CA CYS A 25 -0.19 9.26 17.60
C CYS A 25 -0.01 9.53 19.10
N CYS A 26 0.90 8.78 19.72
CA CYS A 26 1.34 8.98 21.08
C CYS A 26 2.18 10.28 21.16
N HIS A 27 1.49 11.42 21.16
CA HIS A 27 2.01 12.78 21.34
C HIS A 27 2.71 13.00 22.70
N SER A 28 3.01 11.92 23.44
CA SER A 28 3.55 11.91 24.80
C SER A 28 4.84 11.09 24.94
N GLY A 29 5.43 10.59 23.85
CA GLY A 29 6.79 10.02 23.91
C GLY A 29 7.08 8.80 23.05
N CYS A 30 6.29 8.49 22.02
CA CYS A 30 6.72 7.47 21.06
C CYS A 30 7.97 7.96 20.30
N ALA A 31 8.96 7.07 20.14
CA ALA A 31 10.20 7.36 19.43
C ALA A 31 10.02 7.62 17.93
N TYR A 32 8.88 7.22 17.35
CA TYR A 32 8.50 7.44 15.95
C TYR A 32 7.07 7.97 15.85
N CYS A 33 6.88 8.97 14.99
CA CYS A 33 5.56 9.51 14.67
C CYS A 33 4.84 8.56 13.70
N VAL A 34 3.66 8.08 14.07
CA VAL A 34 2.85 7.18 13.21
C VAL A 34 2.43 7.86 11.91
N GLU A 35 2.28 9.18 11.92
CA GLU A 35 1.95 9.94 10.71
C GLU A 35 3.11 9.97 9.70
N ASP A 36 4.35 9.99 10.19
CA ASP A 36 5.54 9.97 9.35
C ASP A 36 5.65 8.60 8.65
N LEU A 37 5.49 7.52 9.41
CA LEU A 37 5.43 6.15 8.89
C LEU A 37 4.28 5.96 7.89
N TYR A 38 3.11 6.51 8.19
CA TYR A 38 1.95 6.49 7.29
C TYR A 38 2.22 7.26 6.00
N THR A 39 2.86 8.41 6.10
CA THR A 39 3.23 9.24 4.96
C THR A 39 4.24 8.51 4.05
N GLU A 40 5.29 7.92 4.62
CA GLU A 40 6.24 7.09 3.88
C GLU A 40 5.56 5.88 3.21
N ALA A 41 4.67 5.20 3.93
CA ALA A 41 3.89 4.08 3.40
C ALA A 41 2.97 4.52 2.24
N LEU A 42 2.33 5.70 2.36
CA LEU A 42 1.52 6.28 1.30
C LEU A 42 2.35 6.59 0.05
N TYR A 43 3.56 7.11 0.20
CA TYR A 43 4.45 7.37 -0.94
C TYR A 43 4.77 6.07 -1.68
N LYS A 44 5.21 5.02 -0.97
CA LYS A 44 5.48 3.71 -1.56
C LYS A 44 4.25 3.12 -2.24
N TYR A 45 3.10 3.15 -1.56
CA TYR A 45 1.83 2.69 -2.11
C TYR A 45 1.51 3.37 -3.45
N ARG A 46 1.72 4.68 -3.56
CA ARG A 46 1.44 5.42 -4.79
C ARG A 46 2.39 5.04 -5.92
N GLU A 47 3.67 4.82 -5.62
CA GLU A 47 4.65 4.34 -6.61
C GLU A 47 4.32 2.93 -7.10
N GLU A 48 4.02 2.01 -6.17
CA GLU A 48 3.61 0.65 -6.49
C GLU A 48 2.30 0.62 -7.28
N LEU A 49 1.33 1.45 -6.90
CA LEU A 49 0.05 1.57 -7.61
C LEU A 49 0.26 2.10 -9.03
N ALA A 50 1.14 3.08 -9.23
CA ALA A 50 1.44 3.60 -10.56
C ALA A 50 2.12 2.53 -11.44
N ALA A 51 3.08 1.79 -10.89
CA ALA A 51 3.72 0.68 -11.59
C ALA A 51 2.74 -0.48 -11.88
N TRP A 52 1.79 -0.72 -10.98
CA TRP A 52 0.72 -1.69 -11.18
C TRP A 52 -0.24 -1.23 -12.28
N LEU A 53 -0.72 0.02 -12.26
CA LEU A 53 -1.59 0.58 -13.30
C LEU A 53 -0.93 0.54 -14.69
N ALA A 54 0.37 0.79 -14.78
CA ALA A 54 1.12 0.68 -16.03
C ALA A 54 1.15 -0.76 -16.60
N ARG A 55 1.11 -1.77 -15.72
CA ARG A 55 1.06 -3.19 -16.09
C ARG A 55 -0.37 -3.71 -16.28
N HIS A 56 -1.35 -3.03 -15.69
CA HIS A 56 -2.78 -3.37 -15.72
C HIS A 56 -3.59 -2.25 -16.39
N PRO A 57 -3.42 -2.01 -17.71
CA PRO A 57 -4.16 -0.98 -18.42
C PRO A 57 -5.68 -1.23 -18.45
N ASP A 58 -6.12 -2.50 -18.36
CA ASP A 58 -7.53 -2.90 -18.27
C ASP A 58 -8.17 -2.62 -16.89
N ALA A 59 -7.37 -2.35 -15.86
CA ALA A 59 -7.86 -2.01 -14.52
C ALA A 59 -7.96 -0.49 -14.28
N ALA A 60 -7.50 0.31 -15.23
CA ALA A 60 -7.82 1.73 -15.28
C ALA A 60 -9.27 1.89 -15.77
N PRO A 61 -10.10 2.72 -15.10
CA PRO A 61 -11.50 2.93 -15.50
C PRO A 61 -11.65 3.60 -16.86
#